data_AF-A0A922VG84-F1
#
_entry.id   AF-A0A922VG84-F1
#
_cell.length_a   1.000
_cell.length_b   1.000
_cell.length_c   1.000
_cell.angle_alpha   90.00
_cell.angle_beta   90.00
_cell.angle_gamma   90.00
#
_symmetry.space_group_name_H-M   'P 1'
#
loop_
_entity.id
_entity.type
_entity.pdbx_description
1 polymer ?
#
loop_
_entity_poly.entity_id
_entity_poly.type
_entity_poly.pdbx_seq_one_letter_code
_entity_poly.pdbx_strand_id
1 'polypeptide(L)' 'MNPVYAALGTTIFEHMSARARSLGAVNLGQGFPDGKGPADVLQEAARALLSDSNQYPP' A
#
# COMPACT_ATOMS: atom_id res chain seq x y z
N MET A 1 8.31 -22.63 0.38
CA MET A 1 7.25 -21.87 -0.31
C MET A 1 6.50 -22.85 -1.20
N ASN A 2 5.16 -22.81 -1.25
CA ASN A 2 4.39 -23.73 -2.11
C ASN A 2 4.76 -23.47 -3.59
N PRO A 3 5.14 -24.49 -4.38
CA PRO A 3 5.58 -24.31 -5.77
C PRO A 3 4.57 -23.58 -6.66
N VAL A 4 3.27 -23.75 -6.40
CA VAL A 4 2.19 -23.10 -7.15
C VAL A 4 2.24 -21.58 -6.96
N TYR A 5 2.46 -21.10 -5.73
CA TYR A 5 2.52 -19.66 -5.45
C TYR A 5 3.85 -19.04 -5.87
N ALA A 6 4.95 -19.81 -5.83
CA ALA A 6 6.26 -19.34 -6.24
C ALA A 6 6.37 -19.08 -7.76
N ALA A 7 5.53 -19.72 -8.56
CA ALA A 7 5.50 -19.56 -10.02
C ALA A 7 4.54 -18.46 -10.51
N LEU A 8 3.78 -17.81 -9.62
CA LEU A 8 2.88 -16.72 -10.02
C LEU A 8 3.69 -15.49 -10.46
N GLY A 9 3.42 -15.02 -11.68
CA GLY A 9 4.01 -13.81 -12.22
C GLY A 9 3.37 -12.53 -11.68
N THR A 10 3.88 -11.40 -12.16
CA THR A 10 3.35 -10.06 -11.87
C THR A 10 1.93 -9.90 -12.40
N THR A 11 1.08 -9.24 -11.63
CA THR A 11 -0.33 -9.05 -12.01
C THR A 11 -0.48 -7.93 -13.04
N ILE A 12 -1.62 -7.90 -13.75
CA ILE A 12 -1.93 -6.80 -14.66
C ILE A 12 -1.97 -5.43 -13.96
N PHE A 13 -2.41 -5.38 -12.69
CA PHE A 13 -2.45 -4.15 -11.90
C PHE A 13 -1.06 -3.58 -11.64
N GLU A 14 -0.10 -4.45 -11.33
CA GLU A 14 1.30 -4.08 -11.14
C GLU A 14 1.92 -3.58 -12.45
N HIS A 15 1.74 -4.33 -13.55
CA HIS A 15 2.23 -3.95 -14.86
C HIS A 15 1.71 -2.58 -15.32
N MET A 16 0.40 -2.34 -15.18
CA MET A 16 -0.21 -1.09 -15.62
C MET A 16 0.18 0.08 -14.72
N SER A 17 0.25 -0.13 -13.41
CA SER A 17 0.70 0.91 -12.47
C SER A 17 2.17 1.28 -12.68
N ALA A 18 3.04 0.32 -13.00
CA ALA A 18 4.42 0.58 -13.37
C ALA A 18 4.53 1.38 -14.68
N ARG A 19 3.75 1.00 -15.71
CA ARG A 19 3.76 1.67 -17.01
C ARG A 19 3.19 3.09 -16.97
N ALA A 20 2.15 3.33 -16.16
CA ALA A 20 1.62 4.68 -15.97
C ALA A 20 2.69 5.61 -15.38
N ARG A 21 3.44 5.14 -14.37
CA ARG A 21 4.56 5.90 -13.78
C ARG A 21 5.69 6.16 -14.78
N SER A 22 6.10 5.17 -15.56
CA SER A 22 7.21 5.34 -16.52
C SER A 22 6.89 6.31 -17.66
N LEU A 23 5.61 6.41 -18.03
CA LEU A 23 5.12 7.30 -19.09
C LEU A 23 4.62 8.66 -18.57
N GLY A 24 4.57 8.87 -17.25
CA GLY A 24 3.93 10.04 -16.67
C GLY A 24 2.43 10.13 -16.96
N ALA A 25 1.76 9.00 -17.21
CA ALA A 25 0.34 8.95 -17.48
C ALA A 25 -0.49 9.01 -16.19
N VAL A 26 -1.67 9.62 -16.26
CA VAL A 26 -2.65 9.57 -15.16
C VAL A 26 -3.14 8.13 -14.98
N ASN A 27 -3.04 7.59 -13.76
CA ASN A 27 -3.41 6.22 -13.45
C ASN A 27 -4.83 6.14 -12.85
N LEU A 28 -5.86 6.00 -13.70
CA LEU A 28 -7.24 5.77 -13.25
C LEU A 28 -7.54 4.30 -12.93
N GLY A 29 -6.55 3.40 -13.00
CA GLY A 29 -6.67 1.99 -12.66
C GLY A 29 -6.12 1.64 -11.27
N GLN A 30 -5.55 2.61 -10.54
CA GLN A 30 -5.05 2.38 -9.18
C GLN A 30 -6.20 2.14 -8.19
N GLY A 31 -6.01 1.16 -7.31
CA GLY A 31 -6.98 0.83 -6.25
C GLY A 31 -6.76 1.60 -4.93
N PHE A 32 -5.88 2.60 -4.91
CA PHE A 32 -5.55 3.37 -3.71
C PHE A 32 -5.81 4.87 -3.91
N PRO A 33 -6.25 5.58 -2.85
CA PRO A 33 -6.51 7.01 -2.92
C PRO A 33 -5.20 7.82 -2.95
N ASP A 34 -5.22 9.00 -3.57
CA ASP A 34 -4.08 9.93 -3.57
C ASP A 34 -3.97 10.74 -2.26
N GLY A 35 -5.06 10.85 -1.51
CA GLY A 35 -5.14 11.63 -0.28
C GLY A 35 -4.55 10.91 0.94
N LYS A 36 -4.18 11.69 1.97
CA LYS A 36 -3.59 11.16 3.21
C LYS A 36 -4.58 10.45 4.15
N GLY A 37 -5.88 10.62 3.92
CA GLY A 37 -6.93 10.14 4.82
C GLY A 37 -7.26 11.12 5.96
N PRO A 38 -8.10 10.69 6.92
CA PRO A 38 -8.56 11.53 8.04
C PRO A 38 -7.41 11.95 8.98
N ALA A 39 -7.39 13.23 9.38
CA ALA A 39 -6.30 13.80 10.15
C ALA A 39 -6.22 13.28 11.59
N ASP A 40 -7.36 13.02 12.21
CA ASP A 40 -7.49 12.43 13.55
C ASP A 40 -6.90 11.01 13.60
N VAL A 41 -7.18 10.19 12.58
CA VAL A 41 -6.61 8.84 12.46
C VAL A 41 -5.09 8.89 12.33
N LEU A 42 -4.56 9.82 11.55
CA LEU A 42 -3.10 9.99 11.40
C LEU A 42 -2.44 10.44 12.71
N GLN A 43 -3.09 11.33 13.47
CA GLN A 43 -2.58 11.83 14.75
C GLN A 43 -2.54 10.71 15.80
N GLU A 44 -3.62 9.94 15.93
CA GLU A 44 -3.66 8.83 16.88
C GLU A 44 -2.68 7.71 16.51
N ALA A 45 -2.53 7.39 15.22
CA ALA A 45 -1.54 6.44 14.76
C ALA A 45 -0.11 6.89 15.09
N ALA A 46 0.21 8.17 14.89
CA ALA A 46 1.51 8.73 15.23
C ALA A 46 1.76 8.72 16.74
N ARG A 47 0.74 9.06 17.54
CA ARG A 47 0.82 9.00 19.00
C ARG A 47 1.10 7.57 19.46
N ALA A 48 0.29 6.60 19.02
CA ALA A 48 0.42 5.20 19.42
C ALA A 48 1.81 4.63 19.08
N LEU A 49 2.35 4.97 17.90
CA LEU A 49 3.68 4.53 17.49
C LEU A 49 4.81 5.00 18.43
N LEU A 50 4.65 6.19 19.03
CA LEU A 50 5.63 6.81 19.92
C LEU A 50 5.40 6.48 21.40
N SER A 51 4.14 6.32 21.83
CA SER A 51 3.78 6.18 23.25
C SER A 51 3.48 4.75 23.67
N ASP A 52 3.05 3.89 22.75
CA ASP A 52 2.50 2.58 23.09
C ASP A 52 3.48 1.46 22.73
N SER A 53 3.17 0.24 23.18
CA SER A 53 3.99 -0.93 22.85
C SER A 53 3.86 -1.27 21.37
N ASN A 54 4.99 -1.33 20.67
CA ASN A 54 5.06 -1.84 19.29
C ASN A 54 5.17 -3.38 19.24
N GLN A 55 4.91 -4.07 20.36
CA GLN A 55 4.81 -5.53 20.41
C GLN A 55 3.40 -5.99 20.01
N TYR A 56 3.21 -7.30 19.95
CA TYR A 56 1.88 -7.87 19.67
C TYR A 56 0.83 -7.27 20.62
N PRO A 57 -0.29 -6.76 20.06
CA PRO A 57 -1.41 -6.33 20.89
C PRO A 57 -1.96 -7.53 21.69
N PRO A 58 -2.52 -7.29 22.89
CA PRO A 58 -3.25 -8.31 23.63
C PRO A 58 -4.51 -8.79 22.89
#